data_AF-A0A2V2PXG6-F1
#
_entry.id   AF-A0A2V2PXG6-F1
#
_cell.length_a   1.000
_cell.length_b   1.000
_cell.length_c   1.000
_cell.angle_alpha   90.00
_cell.angle_beta   90.00
_cell.angle_gamma   90.00
#
_symmetry.space_group_name_H-M   'P 1'
#
loop_
_entity.id
_entity.type
_entity.pdbx_description
1 polymer ?
#
loop_
_entity_poly.entity_id
_entity_poly.type
_entity_poly.pdbx_seq_one_letter_code
_entity_poly.pdbx_strand_id
1 'polypeptide(L)'
;MLQRLAAERATGALMRDRGTLYLAEGQVVHAESPATPGIDVLLTTGGTLRHEGWWDAVAQAGAGQRVGRYLVDSGHVPGGALELCHLGALYDAAFFALAPTGTPARFRYGVSHWIGPVRPVPVAAVQRETLRRRELLDRIWPDAACDGAPVLRRPAHPGAGPVPY
;
A
#
# COMPACT_ATOMS: atom_id res chain seq x y z
N MET A 1 -4.11 -6.57 19.80
CA MET A 1 -5.22 -5.75 19.25
C MET A 1 -5.55 -6.12 17.81
N LEU A 2 -4.64 -5.99 16.83
CA LEU A 2 -4.97 -6.23 15.41
C LEU A 2 -5.51 -7.64 15.12
N GLN A 3 -4.91 -8.69 15.69
CA GLN A 3 -5.43 -10.06 15.58
C GLN A 3 -6.85 -10.24 16.17
N ARG A 4 -7.16 -9.52 17.25
CA ARG A 4 -8.51 -9.52 17.83
C ARG A 4 -9.52 -8.88 16.87
N LEU A 5 -9.17 -7.72 16.28
CA LEU A 5 -10.01 -7.06 15.27
C LEU A 5 -10.24 -7.94 14.04
N ALA A 6 -9.25 -8.73 13.64
CA ALA A 6 -9.39 -9.71 12.57
C ALA A 6 -10.40 -10.82 12.94
N ALA A 7 -10.27 -11.39 14.14
CA ALA A 7 -11.18 -12.43 14.63
C ALA A 7 -12.62 -11.92 14.81
N GLU A 8 -12.79 -10.68 15.24
CA GLU A 8 -14.08 -9.99 15.39
C GLU A 8 -14.67 -9.53 14.03
N ARG A 9 -13.97 -9.78 12.90
CA ARG A 9 -14.34 -9.30 11.57
C ARG A 9 -14.59 -7.79 11.52
N ALA A 10 -13.83 -7.03 12.30
CA ALA A 10 -14.05 -5.60 12.44
C ALA A 10 -13.83 -4.85 11.11
N THR A 11 -14.65 -3.83 10.88
CA THR A 11 -14.54 -2.88 9.77
C THR A 11 -14.30 -1.48 10.34
N GLY A 12 -13.21 -0.84 9.93
CA GLY A 12 -12.77 0.43 10.50
C GLY A 12 -11.28 0.71 10.30
N ALA A 13 -10.79 1.79 10.90
CA ALA A 13 -9.41 2.22 10.80
C ALA A 13 -8.65 2.02 12.13
N LEU A 14 -7.54 1.29 12.10
CA LEU A 14 -6.57 1.16 13.19
C LEU A 14 -5.46 2.20 13.02
N MET A 15 -5.49 3.22 13.85
CA MET A 15 -4.54 4.32 13.87
C MET A 15 -3.36 4.00 14.80
N ARG A 16 -2.15 4.25 14.30
CA ARG A 16 -0.85 4.08 14.98
C ARG A 16 -0.02 5.34 14.72
N ASP A 17 1.05 5.54 15.50
CA ASP A 17 1.88 6.74 15.38
C ASP A 17 2.47 6.96 13.99
N ARG A 18 2.80 5.86 13.31
CA ARG A 18 3.49 5.87 12.01
C ARG A 18 2.61 5.42 10.85
N GLY A 19 1.29 5.32 11.05
CA GLY A 19 0.38 4.99 9.97
C GLY A 19 -0.97 4.45 10.41
N THR A 20 -1.81 4.17 9.43
CA THR A 20 -3.18 3.69 9.63
C THR A 20 -3.39 2.41 8.81
N LEU A 21 -4.04 1.42 9.40
CA LEU A 21 -4.53 0.23 8.70
C LEU A 21 -6.05 0.30 8.58
N TYR A 22 -6.58 0.17 7.38
CA TYR A 22 -8.02 0.09 7.13
C TYR A 22 -8.42 -1.37 7.01
N LEU A 23 -9.39 -1.77 7.84
CA LEU A 23 -9.93 -3.11 7.87
C LEU A 23 -11.35 -3.11 7.31
N ALA A 24 -11.68 -4.16 6.57
CA ALA A 24 -13.05 -4.53 6.24
C ALA A 24 -13.21 -6.04 6.44
N GLU A 25 -14.24 -6.45 7.18
CA GLU A 25 -14.51 -7.86 7.49
C GLU A 25 -13.29 -8.58 8.10
N GLY A 26 -12.51 -7.88 8.91
CA GLY A 26 -11.28 -8.40 9.55
C GLY A 26 -10.09 -8.58 8.60
N GLN A 27 -10.19 -8.15 7.34
CA GLN A 27 -9.09 -8.14 6.37
C GLN A 27 -8.53 -6.73 6.23
N VAL A 28 -7.22 -6.59 5.99
CA VAL A 28 -6.61 -5.31 5.67
C VAL A 28 -6.92 -4.98 4.21
N VAL A 29 -7.63 -3.89 3.97
CA VAL A 29 -8.02 -3.44 2.64
C VAL A 29 -7.22 -2.23 2.16
N HIS A 30 -6.60 -1.50 3.08
CA HIS A 30 -5.68 -0.41 2.75
C HIS A 30 -4.75 -0.10 3.93
N ALA A 31 -3.64 0.57 3.66
CA ALA A 31 -2.74 1.10 4.69
C ALA A 31 -2.11 2.40 4.19
N GLU A 32 -1.87 3.32 5.12
CA GLU A 32 -1.22 4.60 4.86
C GLU A 32 -0.11 4.87 5.87
N SER A 33 0.99 5.45 5.42
CA SER A 33 2.05 5.96 6.28
C SER A 33 2.67 7.20 5.65
N PRO A 34 2.99 8.25 6.42
CA PRO A 34 3.74 9.40 5.90
C PRO A 34 5.16 9.04 5.44
N ALA A 35 5.66 7.86 5.78
CA ALA A 35 7.00 7.39 5.39
C ALA A 35 7.02 6.67 4.02
N THR A 36 5.88 6.52 3.37
CA THR A 36 5.75 5.71 2.14
C THR A 36 4.88 6.41 1.10
N PRO A 37 5.18 6.29 -0.20
CA PRO A 37 4.29 6.74 -1.25
C PRO A 37 2.92 6.07 -1.15
N GLY A 38 1.87 6.85 -1.37
CA GLY A 38 0.52 6.33 -1.56
C GLY A 38 0.34 5.68 -2.92
N ILE A 39 -0.79 4.98 -3.10
CA ILE A 39 -1.13 4.33 -4.36
C ILE A 39 -1.33 5.34 -5.51
N ASP A 40 -1.75 6.57 -5.20
CA ASP A 40 -1.78 7.70 -6.14
C ASP A 40 -0.43 7.91 -6.80
N VAL A 41 0.63 8.04 -5.98
CA VAL A 41 1.99 8.27 -6.44
C VAL A 41 2.50 7.10 -7.27
N LEU A 42 2.20 5.87 -6.86
CA LEU A 42 2.63 4.67 -7.59
C LEU A 42 1.97 4.56 -8.97
N LEU A 43 0.69 4.91 -9.08
CA LEU A 43 -0.04 4.85 -10.35
C LEU A 43 0.34 5.99 -11.30
N THR A 44 0.63 7.18 -10.78
CA THR A 44 0.92 8.35 -11.63
C THR A 44 2.38 8.46 -12.06
N THR A 45 3.32 8.09 -11.19
CA THR A 45 4.76 8.23 -11.49
C THR A 45 5.25 7.19 -12.50
N GLY A 46 4.62 6.01 -12.55
CA GLY A 46 4.95 4.95 -13.49
C GLY A 46 4.34 5.13 -14.89
N GLY A 47 3.63 6.23 -15.16
CA GLY A 47 2.94 6.47 -16.43
C GLY A 47 1.71 5.60 -16.67
N THR A 48 1.31 4.79 -15.68
CA THR A 48 0.12 3.93 -15.76
C THR A 48 -1.17 4.76 -15.74
N LEU A 49 -1.16 5.89 -15.03
CA LEU A 49 -2.27 6.82 -14.95
C LEU A 49 -1.76 8.25 -15.09
N ARG A 50 -2.45 9.10 -15.86
CA ARG A 50 -2.17 10.54 -15.84
C ARG A 50 -2.69 11.16 -14.53
N HIS A 51 -2.01 12.17 -14.02
CA HIS A 51 -2.37 12.81 -12.75
C HIS A 51 -3.81 13.37 -12.77
N GLU A 52 -4.27 13.88 -13.91
CA GLU A 52 -5.64 14.41 -14.05
C GLU A 52 -6.68 13.28 -13.93
N GLY A 53 -6.43 12.14 -14.57
CA GLY A 53 -7.32 10.98 -14.53
C GLY A 53 -7.47 10.39 -13.12
N TRP A 54 -6.48 10.59 -12.24
CA TRP A 54 -6.62 10.26 -10.82
C TRP A 54 -7.64 11.15 -10.11
N TRP A 55 -7.53 12.47 -10.26
CA TRP A 55 -8.44 13.40 -9.60
C TRP A 55 -9.86 13.30 -10.13
N ASP A 56 -10.03 13.04 -11.42
CA ASP A 56 -11.35 12.75 -12.01
C ASP A 56 -11.97 11.51 -11.37
N ALA A 57 -11.20 10.43 -11.23
CA ALA A 57 -11.68 9.21 -10.59
C ALA A 57 -12.06 9.43 -9.11
N VAL A 58 -11.28 10.22 -8.38
CA VAL A 58 -11.59 10.62 -7.00
C VAL A 58 -12.90 11.41 -6.94
N ALA A 59 -13.08 12.39 -7.82
CA ALA A 59 -14.30 13.19 -7.88
C ALA A 59 -15.53 12.32 -8.16
N GLN A 60 -15.42 11.35 -9.09
CA GLN A 60 -16.59 10.60 -9.54
C GLN A 60 -16.95 9.43 -8.63
N ALA A 61 -15.96 8.81 -7.98
CA ALA A 61 -16.16 7.56 -7.24
C ALA A 61 -15.71 7.61 -5.77
N GLY A 62 -15.12 8.71 -5.30
CA GLY A 62 -14.62 8.86 -3.93
C GLY A 62 -15.70 8.77 -2.87
N ALA A 63 -16.84 9.46 -3.07
CA ALA A 63 -17.99 9.40 -2.16
C ALA A 63 -18.58 7.98 -2.03
N GLY A 64 -18.48 7.19 -3.09
CA GLY A 64 -18.93 5.80 -3.12
C GLY A 64 -17.91 4.78 -2.61
N GLN A 65 -16.68 5.22 -2.26
CA GLN A 65 -15.56 4.35 -1.90
C GLN A 65 -15.24 3.33 -3.00
N ARG A 66 -15.23 3.78 -4.27
CA ARG A 66 -15.08 2.89 -5.45
C ARG A 66 -14.04 3.39 -6.45
N VAL A 67 -13.10 4.25 -6.04
CA VAL A 67 -12.14 4.85 -6.99
C VAL A 67 -11.30 3.79 -7.69
N GLY A 68 -10.80 2.79 -6.97
CA GLY A 68 -10.04 1.70 -7.59
C GLY A 68 -10.84 0.95 -8.66
N ARG A 69 -12.09 0.58 -8.33
CA ARG A 69 -12.99 -0.08 -9.29
C ARG A 69 -13.29 0.82 -10.49
N TYR A 70 -13.57 2.10 -10.25
CA TYR A 70 -13.84 3.05 -11.33
C TYR A 70 -12.66 3.16 -12.29
N LEU A 71 -11.41 3.24 -11.79
CA LEU A 71 -10.21 3.30 -12.62
C LEU A 71 -10.06 2.08 -13.54
N VAL A 72 -10.49 0.91 -13.08
CA VAL A 72 -10.48 -0.32 -13.90
C VAL A 72 -11.65 -0.34 -14.89
N ASP A 73 -12.87 -0.10 -14.41
CA ASP A 73 -14.10 -0.15 -15.22
C ASP A 73 -14.10 0.92 -16.35
N SER A 74 -13.43 2.05 -16.13
CA SER A 74 -13.23 3.13 -17.12
C SER A 74 -12.05 2.91 -18.08
N GLY A 75 -11.26 1.85 -17.88
CA GLY A 75 -10.08 1.54 -18.69
C GLY A 75 -8.87 2.46 -18.45
N HIS A 76 -8.90 3.31 -17.42
CA HIS A 76 -7.78 4.17 -17.07
C HIS A 76 -6.57 3.38 -16.54
N VAL A 77 -6.80 2.29 -15.82
CA VAL A 77 -5.75 1.45 -15.23
C VAL A 77 -6.10 -0.03 -15.41
N PRO A 78 -5.18 -0.88 -15.90
CA PRO A 78 -5.38 -2.33 -15.90
C PRO A 78 -5.53 -2.87 -14.47
N GLY A 79 -6.47 -3.79 -14.23
CA GLY A 79 -6.74 -4.33 -12.89
C GLY A 79 -5.50 -4.92 -12.20
N GLY A 80 -4.64 -5.61 -12.94
CA GLY A 80 -3.38 -6.16 -12.41
C GLY A 80 -2.38 -5.07 -11.98
N ALA A 81 -2.30 -3.96 -12.71
CA ALA A 81 -1.45 -2.83 -12.33
C ALA A 81 -1.97 -2.17 -11.05
N LEU A 82 -3.28 -1.99 -10.94
CA LEU A 82 -3.91 -1.48 -9.72
C LEU A 82 -3.64 -2.40 -8.52
N GLU A 83 -3.80 -3.71 -8.67
CA GLU A 83 -3.54 -4.68 -7.59
C GLU A 83 -2.08 -4.67 -7.15
N LEU A 84 -1.13 -4.59 -8.10
CA LEU A 84 0.31 -4.51 -7.78
C LEU A 84 0.65 -3.22 -7.02
N CYS A 85 0.20 -2.06 -7.50
CA CYS A 85 0.42 -0.79 -6.82
C CYS A 85 -0.26 -0.76 -5.44
N HIS A 86 -1.48 -1.31 -5.34
CA HIS A 86 -2.21 -1.42 -4.08
C HIS A 86 -1.46 -2.27 -3.05
N LEU A 87 -1.03 -3.48 -3.42
CA LEU A 87 -0.30 -4.36 -2.52
C LEU A 87 1.06 -3.77 -2.12
N GLY A 88 1.76 -3.11 -3.06
CA GLY A 88 3.00 -2.39 -2.78
C GLY A 88 2.81 -1.31 -1.70
N ALA A 89 1.90 -0.36 -1.95
CA ALA A 89 1.57 0.70 -1.00
C ALA A 89 1.11 0.13 0.36
N LEU A 90 0.27 -0.92 0.34
CA LEU A 90 -0.26 -1.54 1.56
C LEU A 90 0.86 -2.14 2.42
N TYR A 91 1.75 -2.96 1.84
CA TYR A 91 2.81 -3.61 2.62
C TYR A 91 3.88 -2.61 3.08
N ASP A 92 4.19 -1.60 2.27
CA ASP A 92 5.13 -0.55 2.65
C ASP A 92 4.58 0.26 3.83
N ALA A 93 3.35 0.77 3.72
CA ALA A 93 2.72 1.51 4.81
C ALA A 93 2.53 0.64 6.07
N ALA A 94 2.14 -0.63 5.90
CA ALA A 94 1.97 -1.55 7.02
C ALA A 94 3.27 -1.81 7.78
N PHE A 95 4.43 -1.86 7.08
CA PHE A 95 5.74 -1.98 7.72
C PHE A 95 6.00 -0.87 8.74
N PHE A 96 5.61 0.37 8.43
CA PHE A 96 5.74 1.50 9.33
C PHE A 96 4.61 1.56 10.38
N ALA A 97 3.35 1.34 9.99
CA ALA A 97 2.21 1.37 10.91
C ALA A 97 2.31 0.30 12.02
N LEU A 98 2.88 -0.87 11.69
CA LEU A 98 3.10 -1.98 12.61
C LEU A 98 4.44 -1.94 13.33
N ALA A 99 5.26 -0.90 13.13
CA ALA A 99 6.49 -0.73 13.88
C ALA A 99 6.21 -0.78 15.40
N PRO A 100 7.12 -1.32 16.22
CA PRO A 100 7.02 -1.25 17.67
C PRO A 100 6.96 0.21 18.12
N THR A 101 5.92 0.58 18.87
CA THR A 101 5.77 1.91 19.46
C THR A 101 5.24 1.79 20.89
N GLY A 102 5.57 2.77 21.74
CA GLY A 102 5.03 2.87 23.11
C GLY A 102 3.60 3.43 23.17
N THR A 103 3.12 4.01 22.08
CA THR A 103 1.80 4.66 22.04
C THR A 103 0.68 3.65 21.79
N PRO A 104 -0.45 3.74 22.52
CA PRO A 104 -1.60 2.88 22.30
C PRO A 104 -2.20 3.06 20.90
N ALA A 105 -2.55 1.94 20.26
CA ALA A 105 -3.31 1.97 19.03
C ALA A 105 -4.77 2.34 19.29
N ARG A 106 -5.39 3.09 18.36
CA ARG A 106 -6.80 3.49 18.44
C ARG A 106 -7.55 2.91 17.26
N PHE A 107 -8.73 2.35 17.49
CA PHE A 107 -9.58 1.84 16.41
C PHE A 107 -10.85 2.66 16.28
N ARG A 108 -11.19 3.06 15.06
CA ARG A 108 -12.44 3.74 14.73
C ARG A 108 -13.26 2.86 13.80
N TYR A 109 -14.39 2.37 14.30
CA TYR A 109 -15.33 1.55 13.52
C TYR A 109 -16.00 2.37 12.41
N GLY A 110 -16.36 1.69 11.32
CA GLY A 110 -17.13 2.27 10.21
C GLY A 110 -16.34 3.22 9.29
N VAL A 111 -15.05 3.43 9.56
CA VAL A 111 -14.17 4.20 8.68
C VAL A 111 -13.61 3.29 7.60
N SER A 112 -13.88 3.61 6.35
CA SER A 112 -13.33 2.93 5.18
C SER A 112 -12.47 3.88 4.37
N HIS A 113 -11.44 3.34 3.71
CA HIS A 113 -10.63 4.12 2.79
C HIS A 113 -11.41 4.39 1.49
N TRP A 114 -11.33 5.61 0.99
CA TRP A 114 -12.11 6.09 -0.16
C TRP A 114 -11.74 5.38 -1.47
N ILE A 115 -10.58 4.74 -1.56
CA ILE A 115 -10.23 3.95 -2.76
C ILE A 115 -11.10 2.72 -2.95
N GLY A 116 -11.75 2.27 -1.87
CA GLY A 116 -12.48 1.01 -1.83
C GLY A 116 -11.57 -0.21 -1.69
N PRO A 117 -12.15 -1.40 -1.45
CA PRO A 117 -11.37 -2.64 -1.41
C PRO A 117 -10.88 -2.99 -2.82
N VAL A 118 -9.56 -2.99 -3.01
CA VAL A 118 -8.91 -3.53 -4.23
C VAL A 118 -8.63 -5.01 -4.03
N ARG A 119 -7.65 -5.33 -3.18
CA ARG A 119 -7.33 -6.71 -2.77
C ARG A 119 -7.28 -6.81 -1.24
N PRO A 120 -8.30 -7.41 -0.58
CA PRO A 120 -8.24 -7.67 0.85
C PRO A 120 -7.11 -8.64 1.18
N VAL A 121 -6.33 -8.32 2.21
CA VAL A 121 -5.20 -9.12 2.69
C VAL A 121 -5.45 -9.60 4.12
N PRO A 122 -5.29 -10.90 4.43
CA PRO A 122 -5.40 -11.38 5.79
C PRO A 122 -4.42 -10.67 6.72
N VAL A 123 -4.88 -10.27 7.91
CA VAL A 123 -4.04 -9.64 8.94
C VAL A 123 -2.78 -10.45 9.22
N ALA A 124 -2.90 -11.78 9.27
CA ALA A 124 -1.76 -12.66 9.49
C ALA A 124 -0.72 -12.59 8.35
N ALA A 125 -1.15 -12.40 7.10
CA ALA A 125 -0.24 -12.24 5.97
C ALA A 125 0.52 -10.90 6.04
N VAL A 126 -0.19 -9.81 6.38
CA VAL A 126 0.43 -8.49 6.60
C VAL A 126 1.50 -8.56 7.69
N GLN A 127 1.17 -9.16 8.84
CA GLN A 127 2.13 -9.29 9.94
C GLN A 127 3.34 -10.15 9.58
N ARG A 128 3.13 -11.28 8.88
CA ARG A 128 4.25 -12.12 8.41
C ARG A 128 5.18 -11.35 7.48
N GLU A 129 4.63 -10.61 6.51
CA GLU A 129 5.47 -9.84 5.58
C GLU A 129 6.20 -8.69 6.29
N THR A 130 5.55 -8.01 7.25
CA THR A 130 6.22 -7.00 8.08
C THR A 130 7.40 -7.58 8.85
N LEU A 131 7.23 -8.75 9.49
CA LEU A 131 8.31 -9.42 10.22
C LEU A 131 9.43 -9.87 9.29
N ARG A 132 9.09 -10.52 8.16
CA ARG A 132 10.06 -10.94 7.14
C ARG A 132 10.93 -9.78 6.65
N ARG A 133 10.32 -8.61 6.39
CA ARG A 133 11.05 -7.40 5.96
C ARG A 133 11.94 -6.84 7.07
N ARG A 134 11.47 -6.86 8.32
CA ARG A 134 12.26 -6.43 9.49
C ARG A 134 13.48 -7.33 9.68
N GLU A 135 13.28 -8.64 9.69
CA GLU A 135 14.36 -9.63 9.81
C GLU A 135 15.36 -9.51 8.67
N LEU A 136 14.91 -9.20 7.45
CA LEU A 136 15.82 -8.93 6.34
C LEU A 136 16.66 -7.67 6.61
N LEU A 137 16.02 -6.56 7.00
CA LEU A 137 16.72 -5.32 7.33
C LEU A 137 17.71 -5.51 8.47
N ASP A 138 17.33 -6.20 9.56
CA ASP A 138 18.21 -6.48 10.68
C ASP A 138 19.44 -7.32 10.29
N ARG A 139 19.35 -8.12 9.21
CA ARG A 139 20.49 -8.89 8.68
C ARG A 139 21.41 -8.08 7.77
N ILE A 140 20.90 -7.08 7.06
CA ILE A 140 21.65 -6.32 6.03
C ILE A 140 22.04 -4.92 6.48
N TRP A 141 21.49 -4.42 7.59
CA TRP A 141 21.72 -3.09 8.14
C TRP A 141 22.41 -3.18 9.52
N PRO A 142 23.34 -2.27 9.88
CA PRO A 142 23.84 -1.15 9.08
C PRO A 142 24.80 -1.56 7.96
N ASP A 143 24.66 -0.92 6.79
CA ASP A 143 25.59 -1.02 5.67
C ASP A 143 26.12 0.38 5.30
N ALA A 144 27.36 0.67 5.71
CA ALA A 144 27.99 1.96 5.46
C ALA A 144 28.17 2.27 3.96
N ALA A 145 28.18 1.26 3.09
CA ALA A 145 28.26 1.48 1.65
C ALA A 145 26.96 2.10 1.12
N CYS A 146 25.80 1.74 1.65
CA CYS A 146 24.52 2.33 1.26
C CYS A 146 24.43 3.83 1.54
N ASP A 147 25.14 4.35 2.55
CA ASP A 147 25.09 5.76 2.93
C ASP A 147 25.93 6.67 2.01
N GLY A 148 26.97 6.13 1.36
CA GLY A 148 27.94 6.91 0.59
C GLY A 148 28.10 6.52 -0.87
N ALA A 149 27.61 5.34 -1.29
CA ALA A 149 27.75 4.90 -2.66
C ALA A 149 26.76 5.63 -3.60
N PRO A 150 27.21 6.07 -4.80
CA PRO A 150 26.31 6.69 -5.77
C PRO A 150 25.29 5.66 -6.28
N VAL A 151 24.04 6.10 -6.48
CA VAL A 151 23.02 5.29 -7.17
C VAL A 151 23.37 5.22 -8.65
N LEU A 152 23.89 4.06 -9.09
CA LEU A 152 24.21 3.81 -10.48
C LEU A 152 23.03 3.13 -11.18
N ARG A 153 22.71 3.57 -12.41
CA ARG A 153 21.74 2.84 -13.24
C ARG A 153 22.30 1.45 -13.53
N ARG A 154 21.53 0.41 -13.20
CA ARG A 154 21.86 -0.94 -13.60
C ARG A 154 21.87 -1.01 -15.14
N PRO A 155 22.94 -1.54 -15.77
CA PRO A 155 22.96 -1.76 -17.21
C PRO A 155 21.73 -2.54 -17.64
N ALA A 156 21.17 -2.21 -18.81
CA ALA A 156 20.05 -2.97 -19.36
C ALA A 156 20.43 -4.46 -19.44
N HIS A 157 19.54 -5.33 -18.96
CA HIS A 157 19.78 -6.75 -19.06
C HIS A 157 19.76 -7.14 -20.55
N PRO A 158 20.78 -7.81 -21.10
CA PRO A 158 20.78 -8.21 -22.50
C PRO A 158 19.60 -9.18 -22.73
N GLY A 159 18.55 -8.68 -23.37
CA GLY A 159 17.28 -9.39 -23.55
C GLY A 159 16.03 -8.52 -23.40
N ALA A 160 16.14 -7.33 -22.80
CA ALA A 160 15.05 -6.35 -22.79
C ALA A 160 14.96 -5.64 -24.15
N GLY A 161 14.41 -6.32 -25.15
CA GLY A 161 14.01 -5.69 -26.42
C GLY A 161 12.92 -4.65 -26.19
N PRO A 162 12.77 -3.67 -27.10
CA PRO A 162 11.70 -2.67 -26.99
C PRO A 162 10.34 -3.36 -27.00
N VAL A 163 9.47 -2.98 -26.06
CA VAL A 163 8.07 -3.40 -26.04
C VAL A 163 7.38 -2.70 -27.21
N PRO A 164 6.81 -3.41 -28.21
CA PRO A 164 6.14 -2.76 -29.32
C PRO A 164 4.88 -2.04 -28.84
N TYR A 165 4.67 -0.83 -29.36
CA TYR A 165 3.47 0.02 -29.18
C TYR A 165 2.30 -0.49 -30.02
#